data_AF-A0A9N7C8U7-F1
#
_entry.id   AF-A0A9N7C8U7-F1
#
_cell.length_a   1.000
_cell.length_b   1.000
_cell.length_c   1.000
_cell.angle_alpha   90.00
_cell.angle_beta   90.00
_cell.angle_gamma   90.00
#
_symmetry.space_group_name_H-M   'P 1'
#
loop_
_entity.id
_entity.type
_entity.pdbx_description
1 polymer ?
#
loop_
_entity_poly.entity_id
_entity_poly.type
_entity_poly.pdbx_seq_one_letter_code
_entity_poly.pdbx_strand_id
1 'polypeptide(L)'
;MIVYSCATLAHKQNFNPIKFIFISFISYVLSILIIFSLNYIFHHRFGIHIAGWRHPHHIHNLHDIITNFFIALKSCLSSFEYHWPIMAFSLLIIFLSVSRKEKMGIAISCAFIYCLLMDFNLVFTTGVDIPPRANIWQWAFLCSSLALYFGWTEQGQAPVKKYSPALVSASIAAGMLFVGCQEWLTFHSENRDVAIYQTRISEDLLLRGQKTVIVCGDPSQLEALRSTGHDDARAELRVALKKIADISVLAGTKEECTADDLLPDGPFYRKGRQEYLVYGK
;
A
#
# COMPACT_ATOMS: atom_id res chain seq x y z
N MET A 1 6.24 14.62 -8.86
CA MET A 1 6.03 15.89 -9.61
C MET A 1 5.20 16.92 -8.83
N ILE A 2 4.13 16.54 -8.12
CA ILE A 2 3.27 17.49 -7.37
C ILE A 2 4.08 18.31 -6.35
N VAL A 3 4.90 17.65 -5.53
CA VAL A 3 5.78 18.29 -4.54
C VAL A 3 6.76 19.31 -5.15
N TYR A 4 7.41 18.94 -6.26
CA TYR A 4 8.34 19.83 -6.97
C TYR A 4 7.63 21.06 -7.54
N SER A 5 6.39 20.87 -8.03
CA SER A 5 5.52 21.96 -8.48
C SER A 5 5.14 22.87 -7.30
N CYS A 6 4.89 22.31 -6.10
CA CYS A 6 4.66 23.10 -4.88
C CYS A 6 5.85 23.98 -4.54
N ALA A 7 7.07 23.41 -4.54
CA ALA A 7 8.29 24.14 -4.19
C ALA A 7 8.61 25.26 -5.19
N THR A 8 8.48 25.00 -6.49
CA THR A 8 8.74 26.00 -7.54
C THR A 8 7.68 27.11 -7.60
N LEU A 9 6.40 26.82 -7.30
CA LEU A 9 5.35 27.83 -7.23
C LEU A 9 5.37 28.64 -5.93
N ALA A 10 5.75 28.03 -4.80
CA ALA A 10 5.86 28.72 -3.52
C ALA A 10 7.03 29.73 -3.48
N HIS A 11 8.09 29.48 -4.25
CA HIS A 11 9.23 30.40 -4.35
C HIS A 11 8.92 31.65 -5.21
N LYS A 12 7.82 31.67 -5.96
CA LYS A 12 7.40 32.87 -6.72
C LYS A 12 6.56 33.78 -5.82
N GLN A 13 6.90 35.08 -5.84
CA GLN A 13 6.24 36.12 -5.04
C GLN A 13 4.71 36.14 -5.22
N ASN A 14 4.24 35.78 -6.43
CA ASN A 14 2.84 35.68 -6.85
C ASN A 14 2.37 34.21 -6.95
N PHE A 15 2.11 33.58 -5.82
CA PHE A 15 1.45 32.27 -5.78
C PHE A 15 0.04 32.39 -6.38
N ASN A 16 -0.22 31.69 -7.48
CA ASN A 16 -1.55 31.61 -8.09
C ASN A 16 -2.13 30.19 -7.85
N PRO A 17 -3.14 30.04 -6.99
CA PRO A 17 -3.69 28.72 -6.62
C PRO A 17 -4.33 28.01 -7.82
N ILE A 18 -4.92 28.74 -8.76
CA ILE A 18 -5.54 28.17 -9.98
C ILE A 18 -4.46 27.53 -10.85
N LYS A 19 -3.35 28.25 -11.06
CA LYS A 19 -2.21 27.73 -11.82
C LYS A 19 -1.61 26.50 -11.15
N PHE A 20 -1.54 26.50 -9.82
CA PHE A 20 -1.09 25.35 -9.04
C PHE A 20 -1.98 24.13 -9.23
N ILE A 21 -3.31 24.27 -9.06
CA ILE A 21 -4.27 23.19 -9.26
C ILE A 21 -4.16 22.63 -10.67
N PHE A 22 -4.07 23.50 -11.68
CA PHE A 22 -3.98 23.10 -13.08
C PHE A 22 -2.70 22.29 -13.38
N ILE A 23 -1.54 22.75 -12.90
CA ILE A 23 -0.27 22.01 -13.08
C ILE A 23 -0.29 20.68 -12.34
N SER A 24 -0.82 20.65 -11.11
CA SER A 24 -0.96 19.42 -10.33
C SER A 24 -1.89 18.42 -11.02
N PHE A 25 -2.99 18.90 -11.59
CA PHE A 25 -3.92 18.07 -12.38
C PHE A 25 -3.25 17.49 -13.64
N ILE A 26 -2.57 18.31 -14.44
CA ILE A 26 -1.84 17.82 -15.63
C ILE A 26 -0.78 16.79 -15.21
N SER A 27 -0.02 17.07 -14.16
CA SER A 27 0.97 16.14 -13.63
C SER A 27 0.35 14.82 -13.21
N TYR A 28 -0.82 14.86 -12.58
CA TYR A 28 -1.56 13.67 -12.18
C TYR A 28 -2.01 12.86 -13.39
N VAL A 29 -2.63 13.49 -14.38
CA VAL A 29 -3.07 12.84 -15.63
C VAL A 29 -1.88 12.20 -16.35
N LEU A 30 -0.75 12.91 -16.48
CA LEU A 30 0.47 12.35 -17.08
C LEU A 30 0.99 11.15 -16.28
N SER A 31 0.95 11.21 -14.95
CA SER A 31 1.39 10.09 -14.10
C SER A 31 0.49 8.86 -14.29
N ILE A 32 -0.84 9.05 -14.38
CA ILE A 32 -1.78 7.97 -14.70
C ILE A 32 -1.48 7.36 -16.07
N LEU A 33 -1.27 8.19 -17.09
CA LEU A 33 -0.97 7.71 -18.44
C LEU A 33 0.33 6.90 -18.48
N ILE A 34 1.35 7.31 -17.73
CA ILE A 34 2.59 6.53 -17.59
C ILE A 34 2.30 5.20 -16.92
N ILE A 35 1.58 5.18 -15.79
CA ILE A 35 1.23 3.94 -15.08
C ILE A 35 0.42 3.01 -15.99
N PHE A 36 -0.55 3.53 -16.74
CA PHE A 36 -1.37 2.75 -17.66
C PHE A 36 -0.56 2.21 -18.84
N SER A 37 0.40 2.99 -19.34
CA SER A 37 1.33 2.56 -20.39
C SER A 37 2.25 1.45 -19.89
N LEU A 38 2.80 1.58 -18.68
CA LEU A 38 3.57 0.51 -18.04
C LEU A 38 2.72 -0.75 -17.85
N ASN A 39 1.47 -0.60 -17.39
CA ASN A 39 0.57 -1.73 -17.24
C ASN A 39 0.26 -2.40 -18.58
N TYR A 40 0.12 -1.63 -19.65
CA TYR A 40 -0.06 -2.17 -21.00
C TYR A 40 1.17 -2.96 -21.48
N ILE A 41 2.39 -2.46 -21.21
CA ILE A 41 3.64 -3.12 -21.60
C ILE A 41 3.83 -4.44 -20.85
N PHE A 42 3.60 -4.47 -19.53
CA PHE A 42 3.90 -5.64 -18.70
C PHE A 42 2.73 -6.62 -18.55
N HIS A 43 1.49 -6.17 -18.74
CA HIS A 43 0.29 -6.97 -18.45
C HIS A 43 -0.73 -6.95 -19.60
N HIS A 44 -0.42 -6.32 -20.75
CA HIS A 44 -1.29 -6.21 -21.92
C HIS A 44 -2.68 -5.61 -21.62
N ARG A 45 -2.78 -4.76 -20.60
CA ARG A 45 -4.02 -4.07 -20.20
C ARG A 45 -3.75 -2.59 -19.96
N PHE A 46 -4.49 -1.72 -20.65
CA PHE A 46 -4.43 -0.28 -20.44
C PHE A 46 -5.45 0.11 -19.37
N GLY A 47 -5.00 0.69 -18.25
CA GLY A 47 -5.84 0.99 -17.09
C GLY A 47 -5.58 0.08 -15.89
N ILE A 48 -6.23 0.35 -14.76
CA ILE A 48 -6.13 -0.50 -13.56
C ILE A 48 -7.32 -1.44 -13.53
N HIS A 49 -7.08 -2.74 -13.71
CA HIS A 49 -8.07 -3.76 -13.41
C HIS A 49 -7.95 -4.17 -11.95
N ILE A 50 -8.94 -3.79 -11.16
CA ILE A 50 -9.08 -4.28 -9.79
C ILE A 50 -9.30 -5.79 -9.87
N ALA A 51 -8.41 -6.54 -9.23
CA ALA A 51 -8.53 -7.99 -9.20
C ALA A 51 -9.76 -8.39 -8.36
N GLY A 52 -10.56 -9.36 -8.82
CA GLY A 52 -11.83 -9.72 -8.16
C GLY A 52 -11.68 -10.16 -6.71
N TRP A 53 -10.53 -10.71 -6.32
CA TRP A 53 -10.22 -11.08 -4.92
C TRP A 53 -10.11 -9.90 -3.97
N ARG A 54 -9.98 -8.67 -4.49
CA ARG A 54 -10.07 -7.42 -3.69
C ARG A 54 -11.50 -7.06 -3.32
N HIS A 55 -12.50 -7.80 -3.81
CA HIS A 55 -13.92 -7.61 -3.53
C HIS A 55 -14.36 -6.13 -3.70
N PRO A 56 -14.20 -5.53 -4.89
CA PRO A 56 -14.63 -4.15 -5.11
C PRO A 56 -16.11 -3.99 -4.78
N HIS A 57 -16.44 -2.93 -4.03
CA HIS A 57 -17.79 -2.62 -3.62
C HIS A 57 -18.34 -1.45 -4.46
N HIS A 58 -19.08 -1.78 -5.51
CA HIS A 58 -19.66 -0.80 -6.42
C HIS A 58 -20.86 -0.09 -5.79
N ILE A 59 -20.98 1.22 -6.06
CA ILE A 59 -22.05 2.05 -5.51
C ILE A 59 -23.32 1.89 -6.36
N HIS A 60 -24.36 1.29 -5.79
CA HIS A 60 -25.69 1.18 -6.40
C HIS A 60 -26.77 1.91 -5.60
N ASN A 61 -26.59 2.06 -4.29
CA ASN A 61 -27.54 2.68 -3.40
C ASN A 61 -26.86 3.53 -2.31
N LEU A 62 -27.65 4.19 -1.45
CA LEU A 62 -27.15 5.05 -0.37
C LEU A 62 -26.38 4.27 0.71
N HIS A 63 -26.77 3.02 0.96
CA HIS A 63 -26.06 2.17 1.91
C HIS A 63 -24.63 1.90 1.43
N ASP A 64 -24.43 1.68 0.12
CA ASP A 64 -23.11 1.48 -0.47
C ASP A 64 -22.21 2.71 -0.34
N ILE A 65 -22.78 3.91 -0.45
CA ILE A 65 -22.07 5.18 -0.21
C ILE A 65 -21.53 5.22 1.22
N ILE A 66 -22.36 4.86 2.21
CA ILE A 66 -21.97 4.85 3.62
C ILE A 66 -20.88 3.80 3.86
N THR A 67 -21.05 2.60 3.31
CA THR A 67 -20.07 1.51 3.41
C THR A 67 -18.72 1.94 2.83
N ASN A 68 -18.69 2.47 1.60
CA ASN A 68 -17.46 2.92 0.95
C ASN A 68 -16.82 4.10 1.68
N PHE A 69 -17.61 5.00 2.28
CA PHE A 69 -17.10 6.08 3.13
C PHE A 69 -16.33 5.53 4.33
N PHE A 70 -16.87 4.54 5.05
CA PHE A 70 -16.19 3.94 6.19
C PHE A 70 -14.96 3.14 5.78
N ILE A 71 -14.98 2.46 4.62
CA ILE A 71 -13.79 1.79 4.07
C ILE A 71 -12.69 2.82 3.79
N ALA A 72 -13.03 3.93 3.13
CA ALA A 72 -12.09 5.00 2.83
C ALA A 72 -11.53 5.66 4.10
N LEU A 73 -12.38 5.90 5.11
CA LEU A 73 -11.95 6.43 6.40
C LEU A 73 -11.00 5.46 7.12
N LYS A 74 -11.31 4.16 7.14
CA LYS A 74 -10.46 3.12 7.73
C LYS A 74 -9.10 3.03 7.02
N SER A 75 -9.09 3.10 5.69
CA SER A 75 -7.85 3.11 4.90
C SER A 75 -6.98 4.34 5.23
N CYS A 76 -7.60 5.51 5.40
CA CYS A 76 -6.91 6.71 5.87
C CYS A 76 -6.31 6.52 7.27
N LEU A 77 -7.11 6.08 8.25
CA LEU A 77 -6.68 5.89 9.64
C LEU A 77 -5.57 4.84 9.78
N SER A 78 -5.71 3.69 9.12
CA SER A 78 -4.68 2.64 9.12
C SER A 78 -3.37 3.11 8.52
N SER A 79 -3.41 4.03 7.54
CA SER A 79 -2.20 4.64 7.00
C SER A 79 -1.53 5.58 7.99
N PHE A 80 -2.31 6.35 8.75
CA PHE A 80 -1.77 7.17 9.85
C PHE A 80 -1.18 6.32 10.95
N GLU A 81 -1.82 5.22 11.33
CA GLU A 81 -1.33 4.30 12.36
C GLU A 81 -0.03 3.63 11.94
N TYR A 82 0.02 3.11 10.71
CA TYR A 82 1.20 2.43 10.18
C TYR A 82 2.41 3.36 10.04
N HIS A 83 2.19 4.65 9.70
CA HIS A 83 3.25 5.65 9.53
C HIS A 83 3.27 6.72 10.63
N TRP A 84 2.78 6.42 11.83
CA TRP A 84 2.48 7.43 12.85
C TRP A 84 3.65 8.35 13.26
N PRO A 85 4.91 7.89 13.46
CA PRO A 85 5.98 8.77 13.93
C PRO A 85 6.33 9.82 12.87
N ILE A 86 6.35 9.36 11.62
CA ILE A 86 6.63 10.14 10.43
C ILE A 86 5.53 11.17 10.18
N MET A 87 4.27 10.75 10.26
CA MET A 87 3.12 11.62 10.03
C MET A 87 3.01 12.66 11.14
N ALA A 88 3.19 12.28 12.42
CA ALA A 88 3.17 13.20 13.54
C ALA A 88 4.24 14.29 13.41
N PHE A 89 5.48 13.91 13.06
CA PHE A 89 6.57 14.86 12.86
C PHE A 89 6.32 15.80 11.68
N SER A 90 5.85 15.27 10.55
CA SER A 90 5.54 16.07 9.35
C SER A 90 4.43 17.08 9.61
N LEU A 91 3.36 16.65 10.29
CA LEU A 91 2.24 17.50 10.68
C LEU A 91 2.66 18.58 11.66
N LEU A 92 3.55 18.29 12.62
CA LEU A 92 4.09 19.29 13.54
C LEU A 92 4.86 20.39 12.80
N ILE A 93 5.76 20.03 11.88
CA ILE A 93 6.51 21.02 11.08
C ILE A 93 5.54 21.90 10.30
N ILE A 94 4.56 21.28 9.64
CA ILE A 94 3.60 22.00 8.80
C ILE A 94 2.72 22.91 9.65
N PHE A 95 2.26 22.44 10.81
CA PHE A 95 1.51 23.25 11.75
C PHE A 95 2.30 24.50 12.13
N LEU A 96 3.57 24.34 12.52
CA LEU A 96 4.45 25.47 12.86
C LEU A 96 4.62 26.44 11.69
N SER A 97 4.86 25.93 10.47
CA SER A 97 5.01 26.75 9.27
C SER A 97 3.72 27.50 8.90
N VAL A 98 2.56 26.85 8.98
CA VAL A 98 1.25 27.48 8.72
C VAL A 98 0.92 28.52 9.79
N SER A 99 1.19 28.26 11.07
CA SER A 99 1.01 29.24 12.15
C SER A 99 1.87 30.48 11.95
N ARG A 100 3.05 30.33 11.34
CA ARG A 100 3.93 31.45 10.95
C ARG A 100 3.55 32.11 9.62
N LYS A 101 2.45 31.66 8.98
CA LYS A 101 1.97 32.12 7.68
C LYS A 101 3.00 31.96 6.56
N GLU A 102 3.85 30.94 6.66
CA GLU A 102 4.83 30.63 5.64
C GLU A 102 4.11 30.11 4.38
N LYS A 103 4.29 30.81 3.25
CA LYS A 103 3.64 30.47 1.96
C LYS A 103 3.90 29.02 1.56
N MET A 104 5.12 28.52 1.80
CA MET A 104 5.52 27.17 1.44
C MET A 104 4.88 26.11 2.36
N GLY A 105 4.71 26.42 3.65
CA GLY A 105 3.95 25.58 4.58
C GLY A 105 2.50 25.44 4.15
N ILE A 106 1.85 26.55 3.78
CA ILE A 106 0.48 26.54 3.24
C ILE A 106 0.40 25.71 1.95
N ALA A 107 1.35 25.90 1.02
CA ALA A 107 1.36 25.15 -0.24
C ALA A 107 1.50 23.62 -0.01
N ILE A 108 2.37 23.21 0.92
CA ILE A 108 2.56 21.79 1.25
C ILE A 108 1.36 21.21 1.99
N SER A 109 0.70 21.96 2.87
CA SER A 109 -0.59 21.56 3.45
C SER A 109 -1.66 21.35 2.38
N CYS A 110 -1.78 22.24 1.40
CA CYS A 110 -2.73 22.09 0.31
C CYS A 110 -2.42 20.85 -0.54
N ALA A 111 -1.14 20.59 -0.83
CA ALA A 111 -0.72 19.40 -1.57
C ALA A 111 -1.03 18.11 -0.80
N PHE A 112 -0.83 18.10 0.51
CA PHE A 112 -1.15 16.99 1.39
C PHE A 112 -2.63 16.65 1.40
N ILE A 113 -3.47 17.66 1.62
CA ILE A 113 -4.92 17.52 1.61
C ILE A 113 -5.38 17.01 0.24
N TYR A 114 -4.79 17.53 -0.84
CA TYR A 114 -5.11 17.06 -2.20
C TYR A 114 -4.78 15.57 -2.41
N CYS A 115 -3.60 15.12 -1.99
CA CYS A 115 -3.22 13.70 -2.08
C CYS A 115 -4.15 12.82 -1.22
N LEU A 116 -4.45 13.23 0.01
CA LEU A 116 -5.41 12.52 0.88
C LEU A 116 -6.79 12.41 0.24
N LEU A 117 -7.29 13.48 -0.38
CA LEU A 117 -8.58 13.48 -1.06
C LEU A 117 -8.58 12.58 -2.29
N MET A 118 -7.46 12.48 -3.02
CA MET A 118 -7.35 11.58 -4.16
C MET A 118 -7.38 10.12 -3.74
N ASP A 119 -6.64 9.74 -2.69
CA ASP A 119 -6.69 8.40 -2.13
C ASP A 119 -8.07 8.07 -1.57
N PHE A 120 -8.65 9.01 -0.82
CA PHE A 120 -10.00 8.86 -0.31
C PHE A 120 -11.00 8.65 -1.44
N ASN A 121 -10.90 9.45 -2.52
CA ASN A 121 -11.78 9.32 -3.69
C ASN A 121 -11.59 7.97 -4.39
N LEU A 122 -10.35 7.49 -4.51
CA LEU A 122 -10.04 6.19 -5.09
C LEU A 122 -10.70 5.06 -4.29
N VAL A 123 -10.51 5.02 -2.98
CA VAL A 123 -11.11 3.99 -2.10
C VAL A 123 -12.63 4.13 -2.07
N PHE A 124 -13.14 5.35 -1.99
CA PHE A 124 -14.57 5.64 -1.93
C PHE A 124 -15.29 5.22 -3.23
N THR A 125 -14.71 5.49 -4.40
CA THR A 125 -15.34 5.16 -5.69
C THR A 125 -15.23 3.68 -6.05
N THR A 126 -14.14 3.03 -5.64
CA THR A 126 -13.88 1.61 -5.98
C THR A 126 -14.35 0.63 -4.92
N GLY A 127 -14.50 1.08 -3.67
CA GLY A 127 -14.78 0.23 -2.52
C GLY A 127 -13.65 -0.75 -2.20
N VAL A 128 -12.44 -0.53 -2.74
CA VAL A 128 -11.30 -1.44 -2.59
C VAL A 128 -10.47 -1.03 -1.39
N ASP A 129 -10.19 -1.99 -0.51
CA ASP A 129 -9.24 -1.80 0.57
C ASP A 129 -7.80 -1.72 0.03
N ILE A 130 -7.19 -0.54 0.21
CA ILE A 130 -5.81 -0.24 -0.17
C ILE A 130 -4.94 -0.41 1.07
N PRO A 131 -3.92 -1.30 1.02
CA PRO A 131 -3.06 -1.52 2.17
C PRO A 131 -2.20 -0.27 2.43
N PRO A 132 -1.96 0.13 3.69
CA PRO A 132 -1.17 1.32 4.06
C PRO A 132 0.17 1.44 3.32
N ARG A 133 0.87 0.33 3.11
CA ARG A 133 2.15 0.26 2.39
C ARG A 133 2.11 0.77 0.95
N ALA A 134 0.93 0.80 0.31
CA ALA A 134 0.78 1.32 -1.05
C ALA A 134 0.81 2.86 -1.10
N ASN A 135 0.69 3.53 0.06
CA ASN A 135 0.56 4.99 0.16
C ASN A 135 1.93 5.69 0.17
N ILE A 136 2.72 5.44 -0.88
CA ILE A 136 4.09 5.97 -1.03
C ILE A 136 4.18 7.50 -1.03
N TRP A 137 3.07 8.19 -1.30
CA TRP A 137 3.02 9.66 -1.28
C TRP A 137 3.21 10.22 0.13
N GLN A 138 2.96 9.45 1.19
CA GLN A 138 3.20 9.88 2.57
C GLN A 138 4.71 10.08 2.84
N TRP A 139 5.55 9.26 2.22
CA TRP A 139 7.00 9.47 2.22
C TRP A 139 7.39 10.73 1.47
N ALA A 140 6.79 10.97 0.31
CA ALA A 140 7.03 12.21 -0.43
C ALA A 140 6.60 13.45 0.38
N PHE A 141 5.52 13.33 1.16
CA PHE A 141 5.04 14.38 2.05
C PHE A 141 6.02 14.67 3.18
N LEU A 142 6.53 13.64 3.86
CA LEU A 142 7.59 13.76 4.88
C LEU A 142 8.85 14.43 4.32
N CYS A 143 9.33 13.99 3.16
CA CYS A 143 10.48 14.61 2.49
C CYS A 143 10.23 16.09 2.19
N SER A 144 8.99 16.46 1.85
CA SER A 144 8.59 17.85 1.60
C SER A 144 8.60 18.70 2.86
N SER A 145 8.07 18.19 3.97
CA SER A 145 8.09 18.90 5.26
C SER A 145 9.51 19.07 5.81
N LEU A 146 10.39 18.12 5.54
CA LEU A 146 11.81 18.26 5.90
C LEU A 146 12.52 19.29 5.03
N ALA A 147 12.27 19.28 3.72
CA ALA A 147 12.80 20.29 2.81
C ALA A 147 12.32 21.70 3.19
N LEU A 148 11.09 21.85 3.70
CA LEU A 148 10.61 23.09 4.33
C LEU A 148 11.45 23.48 5.53
N TYR A 149 11.56 22.57 6.49
CA TYR A 149 12.22 22.84 7.78
C TYR A 149 13.68 23.25 7.60
N PHE A 150 14.40 22.61 6.68
CA PHE A 150 15.82 22.92 6.40
C PHE A 150 16.03 23.98 5.32
N GLY A 151 15.14 24.10 4.33
CA GLY A 151 15.25 25.12 3.29
C GLY A 151 14.94 26.53 3.81
N TRP A 152 14.09 26.64 4.83
CA TRP A 152 13.68 27.93 5.38
C TRP A 152 14.71 28.55 6.34
N THR A 153 15.58 27.75 6.97
CA THR A 153 16.63 28.26 7.88
C THR A 153 17.67 29.13 7.19
N GLU A 154 17.80 29.07 5.86
CA GLU A 154 18.70 29.98 5.10
C GLU A 154 18.18 31.41 4.97
N GLN A 155 16.86 31.66 5.08
CA GLN A 155 16.27 32.95 4.71
C GLN A 155 15.91 33.86 5.89
N GLY A 156 16.03 33.43 7.14
CA GLY A 156 15.74 34.29 8.29
C GLY A 156 16.17 33.76 9.65
N GLN A 157 17.22 34.36 10.21
CA GLN A 157 17.46 34.53 11.65
C GLN A 157 17.61 33.28 12.57
N ALA A 158 18.12 32.14 12.09
CA ALA A 158 18.60 31.08 12.99
C ALA A 158 20.15 31.02 13.01
N PRO A 159 20.81 30.97 14.19
CA PRO A 159 22.27 31.00 14.32
C PRO A 159 22.95 29.65 14.02
N VAL A 160 22.37 28.81 13.15
CA VAL A 160 22.98 27.53 12.77
C VAL A 160 23.85 27.72 11.52
N LYS A 161 24.81 28.65 11.59
CA LYS A 161 25.78 28.94 10.52
C LYS A 161 26.80 27.80 10.27
N LYS A 162 26.74 26.70 11.03
CA LYS A 162 27.81 25.68 11.06
C LYS A 162 27.58 24.48 10.15
N TYR A 163 26.36 24.25 9.67
CA TYR A 163 26.04 23.11 8.81
C TYR A 163 25.32 23.59 7.56
N SER A 164 25.74 23.12 6.39
CA SER A 164 25.00 23.43 5.16
C SER A 164 23.62 22.73 5.25
N PRO A 165 22.51 23.47 5.21
CA PRO A 165 21.17 22.88 5.31
C PRO A 165 20.87 21.91 4.17
N ALA A 166 21.54 22.10 3.02
CA ALA A 166 21.57 21.13 1.93
C ALA A 166 22.11 19.76 2.37
N LEU A 167 23.19 19.74 3.16
CA LEU A 167 23.80 18.51 3.67
C LEU A 167 22.93 17.86 4.76
N VAL A 168 22.26 18.65 5.61
CA VAL A 168 21.30 18.09 6.59
C VAL A 168 20.08 17.51 5.89
N SER A 169 19.51 18.22 4.92
CA SER A 169 18.39 17.74 4.11
C SER A 169 18.78 16.49 3.31
N ALA A 170 19.96 16.47 2.70
CA ALA A 170 20.48 15.31 1.99
C ALA A 170 20.72 14.10 2.91
N SER A 171 21.28 14.30 4.09
CA SER A 171 21.49 13.22 5.08
C SER A 171 20.16 12.60 5.55
N ILE A 172 19.14 13.43 5.76
CA ILE A 172 17.81 12.94 6.16
C ILE A 172 17.13 12.24 4.98
N ALA A 173 17.18 12.80 3.77
CA ALA A 173 16.66 12.15 2.58
C ALA A 173 17.35 10.79 2.31
N ALA A 174 18.67 10.72 2.52
CA ALA A 174 19.45 9.49 2.41
C ALA A 174 19.06 8.47 3.50
N GLY A 175 18.91 8.92 4.75
CA GLY A 175 18.43 8.07 5.85
C GLY A 175 17.02 7.52 5.58
N MET A 176 16.15 8.31 4.97
CA MET A 176 14.79 7.88 4.59
C MET A 176 14.77 6.95 3.39
N LEU A 177 15.59 7.20 2.38
CA LEU A 177 15.80 6.25 1.28
C LEU A 177 16.35 4.94 1.82
N PHE A 178 17.26 4.99 2.80
CA PHE A 178 17.79 3.81 3.44
C PHE A 178 16.72 3.04 4.22
N VAL A 179 15.93 3.71 5.06
CA VAL A 179 14.80 3.08 5.78
C VAL A 179 13.77 2.51 4.81
N GLY A 180 13.37 3.28 3.79
CA GLY A 180 12.43 2.81 2.78
C GLY A 180 12.97 1.63 1.97
N CYS A 181 14.27 1.62 1.67
CA CYS A 181 14.93 0.49 1.02
C CYS A 181 14.99 -0.73 1.94
N GLN A 182 15.30 -0.55 3.23
CA GLN A 182 15.28 -1.62 4.21
C GLN A 182 13.88 -2.21 4.38
N GLU A 183 12.85 -1.39 4.57
CA GLU A 183 11.46 -1.84 4.65
C GLU A 183 11.05 -2.58 3.37
N TRP A 184 11.42 -2.06 2.20
CA TRP A 184 11.14 -2.73 0.92
C TRP A 184 11.87 -4.07 0.80
N LEU A 185 13.14 -4.13 1.21
CA LEU A 185 13.95 -5.35 1.18
C LEU A 185 13.44 -6.39 2.18
N THR A 186 13.15 -5.98 3.42
CA THR A 186 12.59 -6.83 4.48
C THR A 186 11.26 -7.41 4.01
N PHE A 187 10.36 -6.56 3.50
CA PHE A 187 9.09 -7.00 2.94
C PHE A 187 9.28 -8.01 1.81
N HIS A 188 10.19 -7.75 0.87
CA HIS A 188 10.43 -8.67 -0.23
C HIS A 188 11.11 -9.96 0.23
N SER A 189 11.97 -9.92 1.25
CA SER A 189 12.60 -11.12 1.80
C SER A 189 11.62 -11.98 2.58
N GLU A 190 10.80 -11.39 3.45
CA GLU A 190 9.81 -12.11 4.26
C GLU A 190 8.71 -12.74 3.38
N ASN A 191 8.31 -12.05 2.32
CA ASN A 191 7.30 -12.56 1.39
C ASN A 191 7.87 -13.46 0.30
N ARG A 192 9.20 -13.61 0.20
CA ARG A 192 9.81 -14.48 -0.81
C ARG A 192 9.45 -15.94 -0.56
N ASP A 193 9.58 -16.40 0.68
CA ASP A 193 9.33 -17.79 1.04
C ASP A 193 7.84 -18.13 0.94
N VAL A 194 6.98 -17.18 1.32
CA VAL A 194 5.53 -17.23 1.11
C VAL A 194 5.20 -17.37 -0.37
N ALA A 195 5.77 -16.52 -1.22
CA ALA A 195 5.49 -16.52 -2.65
C ALA A 195 5.98 -17.81 -3.32
N ILE A 196 7.16 -18.32 -2.94
CA ILE A 196 7.68 -19.60 -3.43
C ILE A 196 6.75 -20.74 -3.02
N TYR A 197 6.31 -20.76 -1.76
CA TYR A 197 5.40 -21.77 -1.23
C TYR A 197 4.04 -21.74 -1.95
N GLN A 198 3.44 -20.56 -2.08
CA GLN A 198 2.17 -20.36 -2.79
C GLN A 198 2.27 -20.77 -4.26
N THR A 199 3.39 -20.46 -4.92
CA THR A 199 3.64 -20.85 -6.32
C THR A 199 3.73 -22.37 -6.43
N ARG A 200 4.52 -23.03 -5.57
CA ARG A 200 4.65 -24.50 -5.58
C ARG A 200 3.31 -25.22 -5.36
N ILE A 201 2.53 -24.79 -4.36
CA ILE A 201 1.18 -25.36 -4.13
C ILE A 201 0.28 -25.14 -5.35
N SER A 202 0.32 -23.95 -5.94
CA SER A 202 -0.54 -23.63 -7.07
C SER A 202 -0.19 -24.47 -8.30
N GLU A 203 1.11 -24.70 -8.55
CA GLU A 203 1.59 -25.57 -9.63
C GLU A 203 1.17 -27.02 -9.41
N ASP A 204 1.34 -27.55 -8.20
CA ASP A 204 0.93 -28.91 -7.85
C ASP A 204 -0.58 -29.12 -8.05
N LEU A 205 -1.41 -28.17 -7.60
CA LEU A 205 -2.86 -28.23 -7.76
C LEU A 205 -3.30 -28.11 -9.23
N LEU A 206 -2.63 -27.25 -10.02
CA LEU A 206 -2.88 -27.12 -11.45
C LEU A 206 -2.50 -28.39 -12.22
N LEU A 207 -1.35 -29.00 -11.90
CA LEU A 207 -0.92 -30.27 -12.49
C LEU A 207 -1.93 -31.40 -12.20
N ARG A 208 -2.59 -31.34 -11.05
CA ARG A 208 -3.65 -32.29 -10.66
C ARG A 208 -5.04 -31.94 -11.21
N GLY A 209 -5.17 -30.82 -11.93
CA GLY A 209 -6.41 -30.37 -12.55
C GLY A 209 -7.46 -29.87 -11.56
N GLN A 210 -7.05 -29.48 -10.35
CA GLN A 210 -7.96 -29.03 -9.30
C GLN A 210 -8.32 -27.55 -9.45
N LYS A 211 -9.60 -27.23 -9.29
CA LYS A 211 -10.11 -25.84 -9.24
C LYS A 211 -10.52 -25.40 -7.84
N THR A 212 -10.56 -26.35 -6.91
CA THR A 212 -11.00 -26.12 -5.54
C THR A 212 -10.12 -26.95 -4.60
N VAL A 213 -9.68 -26.34 -3.51
CA VAL A 213 -8.93 -27.03 -2.44
C VAL A 213 -9.57 -26.74 -1.10
N ILE A 214 -9.68 -27.76 -0.26
CA ILE A 214 -10.24 -27.65 1.09
C ILE A 214 -9.07 -27.55 2.08
N VAL A 215 -9.01 -26.48 2.87
CA VAL A 215 -7.96 -26.29 3.87
C VAL A 215 -8.47 -26.80 5.22
N CYS A 216 -7.76 -27.80 5.75
CA CYS A 216 -7.94 -28.41 7.05
C CYS A 216 -6.84 -27.93 8.00
N GLY A 217 -7.21 -27.52 9.21
CA GLY A 217 -6.27 -26.98 10.20
C GLY A 217 -6.02 -25.48 10.08
N ASP A 218 -5.10 -24.98 10.89
CA ASP A 218 -4.72 -23.57 10.92
C ASP A 218 -3.50 -23.33 10.01
N PRO A 219 -3.67 -22.63 8.87
CA PRO A 219 -2.56 -22.29 7.98
C PRO A 219 -1.51 -21.39 8.64
N SER A 220 -1.82 -20.72 9.76
CA SER A 220 -0.84 -19.94 10.52
C SER A 220 0.31 -20.78 11.08
N GLN A 221 0.12 -22.10 11.22
CA GLN A 221 1.16 -23.02 11.67
C GLN A 221 2.27 -23.25 10.61
N LEU A 222 2.03 -22.89 9.35
CA LEU A 222 3.07 -22.96 8.33
C LEU A 222 4.12 -21.89 8.60
N GLU A 223 5.37 -22.28 8.71
CA GLU A 223 6.49 -21.36 8.91
C GLU A 223 6.50 -20.22 7.86
N ALA A 224 6.16 -20.55 6.60
CA ALA A 224 6.02 -19.57 5.53
C ALA A 224 4.88 -18.57 5.76
N LEU A 225 3.72 -18.97 6.29
CA LEU A 225 2.59 -18.05 6.53
C LEU A 225 2.62 -17.42 7.93
N ARG A 226 3.46 -17.94 8.83
CA ARG A 226 3.65 -17.40 10.17
C ARG A 226 4.39 -16.06 10.14
N SER A 227 5.30 -15.89 9.18
CA SER A 227 6.11 -14.68 9.02
C SER A 227 5.33 -13.49 8.46
N THR A 228 4.15 -13.70 7.84
CA THR A 228 3.40 -12.61 7.21
C THR A 228 2.66 -11.72 8.21
N GLY A 229 2.54 -12.14 9.48
CA GLY A 229 1.93 -11.35 10.55
C GLY A 229 0.47 -10.98 10.29
N HIS A 230 -0.20 -11.65 9.35
CA HIS A 230 -1.59 -11.39 9.01
C HIS A 230 -2.54 -12.10 9.98
N ASP A 231 -3.55 -11.37 10.47
CA ASP A 231 -4.56 -11.87 11.41
C ASP A 231 -5.39 -13.06 10.85
N ASP A 232 -5.39 -13.26 9.52
CA ASP A 232 -6.07 -14.37 8.85
C ASP A 232 -5.21 -14.97 7.72
N ALA A 233 -4.29 -15.86 8.10
CA ALA A 233 -3.44 -16.62 7.16
C ALA A 233 -4.24 -17.42 6.12
N ARG A 234 -5.49 -17.79 6.42
CA ARG A 234 -6.36 -18.52 5.48
C ARG A 234 -6.90 -17.59 4.40
N ALA A 235 -7.27 -16.36 4.75
CA ALA A 235 -7.65 -15.36 3.76
C ALA A 235 -6.49 -15.04 2.81
N GLU A 236 -5.26 -14.97 3.33
CA GLU A 236 -4.08 -14.74 2.51
C GLU A 236 -3.84 -15.89 1.52
N LEU A 237 -3.86 -17.15 2.00
CA LEU A 237 -3.73 -18.33 1.13
C LEU A 237 -4.85 -18.39 0.08
N ARG A 238 -6.09 -18.05 0.47
CA ARG A 238 -7.23 -17.95 -0.46
C ARG A 238 -6.97 -16.92 -1.56
N VAL A 239 -6.51 -15.73 -1.18
CA VAL A 239 -6.19 -14.67 -2.13
C VAL A 239 -5.06 -15.10 -3.07
N ALA A 240 -4.01 -15.71 -2.55
CA ALA A 240 -2.85 -16.13 -3.33
C ALA A 240 -3.20 -17.21 -4.35
N LEU A 241 -3.86 -18.30 -3.93
CA LEU A 241 -4.24 -19.40 -4.83
C LEU A 241 -5.27 -18.95 -5.87
N LYS A 242 -6.19 -18.05 -5.48
CA LYS A 242 -7.13 -17.44 -6.43
C LYS A 242 -6.41 -16.55 -7.44
N LYS A 243 -5.38 -15.81 -7.01
CA LYS A 243 -4.60 -14.90 -7.88
C LYS A 243 -3.69 -15.65 -8.85
N ILE A 244 -3.01 -16.70 -8.40
CA ILE A 244 -2.00 -17.42 -9.18
C ILE A 244 -2.64 -18.42 -10.14
N ALA A 245 -3.64 -19.18 -9.67
CA ALA A 245 -4.16 -20.35 -10.39
C ALA A 245 -5.69 -20.38 -10.54
N ASP A 246 -6.40 -19.32 -10.14
CA ASP A 246 -7.88 -19.26 -10.10
C ASP A 246 -8.53 -20.36 -9.21
N ILE A 247 -7.77 -20.90 -8.25
CA ILE A 247 -8.22 -21.98 -7.35
C ILE A 247 -8.99 -21.39 -6.18
N SER A 248 -10.18 -21.93 -5.91
CA SER A 248 -10.99 -21.53 -4.75
C SER A 248 -10.61 -22.32 -3.51
N VAL A 249 -10.36 -21.61 -2.40
CA VAL A 249 -9.99 -22.21 -1.11
C VAL A 249 -11.18 -22.22 -0.17
N LEU A 250 -11.63 -23.43 0.18
CA LEU A 250 -12.74 -23.68 1.10
C LEU A 250 -12.21 -24.07 2.49
N ALA A 251 -12.94 -23.72 3.55
CA ALA A 251 -12.62 -24.20 4.89
C ALA A 251 -13.21 -25.60 5.07
N GLY A 252 -12.39 -26.56 5.46
CA GLY A 252 -12.87 -27.91 5.76
C GLY A 252 -13.65 -27.98 7.06
N THR A 253 -14.69 -28.80 7.08
CA THR A 253 -15.45 -29.11 8.30
C THR A 253 -14.71 -30.14 9.17
N LYS A 254 -15.06 -30.25 10.45
CA LYS A 254 -14.45 -31.22 11.37
C LYS A 254 -14.60 -32.68 10.90
N GLU A 255 -15.66 -32.99 10.16
CA GLU A 255 -15.96 -34.32 9.62
C GLU A 255 -15.14 -34.63 8.36
N GLU A 256 -14.80 -33.59 7.58
CA GLU A 256 -13.95 -33.70 6.39
C GLU A 256 -12.46 -33.79 6.74
N CYS A 257 -12.05 -33.16 7.83
CA CYS A 257 -10.65 -33.05 8.27
C CYS A 257 -10.23 -34.13 9.27
N THR A 258 -10.58 -35.40 9.03
CA THR A 258 -10.14 -36.54 9.87
C THR A 258 -8.70 -36.97 9.52
N ALA A 259 -7.94 -37.38 10.55
CA ALA A 259 -6.48 -37.42 10.54
C ALA A 259 -5.83 -38.68 9.96
N ASP A 260 -6.61 -39.69 9.56
CA ASP A 260 -6.11 -41.05 9.31
C ASP A 260 -5.53 -41.25 7.90
N ASP A 261 -5.33 -40.16 7.17
CA ASP A 261 -5.30 -40.19 5.72
C ASP A 261 -4.20 -39.30 5.12
N LEU A 262 -3.31 -38.74 5.96
CA LEU A 262 -2.14 -37.98 5.51
C LEU A 262 -1.26 -38.84 4.57
N LEU A 263 -1.10 -38.41 3.33
CA LEU A 263 -0.17 -39.02 2.38
C LEU A 263 1.27 -38.80 2.87
N PRO A 264 2.17 -39.79 2.71
CA PRO A 264 3.54 -39.71 3.22
C PRO A 264 4.39 -38.61 2.55
N ASP A 265 3.97 -38.08 1.39
CA ASP A 265 4.80 -37.22 0.53
C ASP A 265 4.35 -35.75 0.43
N GLY A 266 3.53 -35.23 1.36
CA GLY A 266 3.26 -33.78 1.39
C GLY A 266 2.01 -33.34 2.17
N PRO A 267 1.70 -32.03 2.20
CA PRO A 267 0.56 -31.47 2.93
C PRO A 267 -0.79 -31.76 2.27
N PHE A 268 -0.83 -32.53 1.18
CA PHE A 268 -2.04 -32.82 0.42
C PHE A 268 -2.59 -34.18 0.77
N TYR A 269 -3.89 -34.24 1.06
CA TYR A 269 -4.67 -35.48 1.15
C TYR A 269 -5.78 -35.46 0.10
N ARG A 270 -6.14 -36.62 -0.46
CA ARG A 270 -7.19 -36.75 -1.48
C ARG A 270 -8.31 -37.69 -1.01
N LYS A 271 -9.52 -37.16 -0.87
CA LYS A 271 -10.74 -37.94 -0.61
C LYS A 271 -11.62 -37.90 -1.85
N GLY A 272 -11.64 -39.01 -2.61
CA GLY A 272 -12.36 -39.08 -3.89
C GLY A 272 -11.79 -38.12 -4.95
N ARG A 273 -12.59 -37.14 -5.38
CA ARG A 273 -12.17 -36.12 -6.38
C ARG A 273 -11.67 -34.82 -5.76
N GLN A 274 -11.82 -34.63 -4.45
CA GLN A 274 -11.42 -33.40 -3.76
C GLN A 274 -10.02 -33.52 -3.16
N GLU A 275 -9.28 -32.42 -3.21
CA GLU A 275 -7.98 -32.28 -2.56
C GLU A 275 -8.07 -31.39 -1.33
N TYR A 276 -7.38 -31.86 -0.30
CA TYR A 276 -7.33 -31.27 1.03
C TYR A 276 -5.90 -30.83 1.29
N LEU A 277 -5.73 -29.57 1.69
CA LEU A 277 -4.49 -29.04 2.26
C LEU A 277 -4.61 -29.17 3.77
N VAL A 278 -3.82 -30.06 4.37
CA VAL A 278 -3.83 -30.32 5.81
C VAL A 278 -2.65 -29.61 6.46
N TYR A 279 -2.96 -28.72 7.39
CA TYR A 279 -2.00 -28.06 8.27
C TYR A 279 -2.15 -28.61 9.69
N GLY A 280 -1.05 -28.58 10.45
CA GLY A 280 -0.92 -29.24 11.75
C GLY A 280 -2.08 -28.97 12.71
N LYS A 281 -2.32 -29.96 13.58
CA LYS A 281 -3.32 -29.90 14.66
C LYS A 281 -2.93 -28.88 15.73
#